data_AF-A0A7Z0TID8-F1
#
_entry.id   AF-A0A7Z0TID8-F1
#
_cell.length_a   1.000
_cell.length_b   1.000
_cell.length_c   1.000
_cell.angle_alpha   90.00
_cell.angle_beta   90.00
_cell.angle_gamma   90.00
#
_symmetry.space_group_name_H-M   'P 1'
#
loop_
_entity.id
_entity.type
_entity.pdbx_description
1 polymer ?
#
loop_
_entity_poly.entity_id
_entity_poly.type
_entity_poly.pdbx_seq_one_letter_code
_entity_poly.pdbx_strand_id
1 'polypeptide(L)'
;MSKSVTIRVPDEVHARLQERASREGSTVTAILTEAALRDPRLSDPASLARAAVWVRQHAEEFAEAFPDEEPAVTPRGAGADAA
;
A
#
# COMPACT_ATOMS: atom_id res chain seq x y z
N MET A 1 9.39 -8.04 -16.91
CA MET A 1 9.80 -8.64 -15.63
C MET A 1 8.84 -8.19 -14.56
N SER A 2 8.07 -9.10 -13.96
CA SER A 2 7.19 -8.79 -12.82
C SER A 2 8.03 -8.74 -11.54
N LYS A 3 7.93 -7.66 -10.78
CA LYS A 3 8.52 -7.58 -9.42
C LYS A 3 7.51 -8.13 -8.42
N SER A 4 7.95 -9.02 -7.54
CA SER A 4 7.16 -9.48 -6.40
C SER A 4 7.17 -8.42 -5.30
N VAL A 5 6.00 -8.18 -4.71
CA VAL A 5 5.83 -7.30 -3.55
C VAL A 5 5.19 -8.12 -2.44
N THR A 6 5.80 -8.10 -1.27
CA THR A 6 5.25 -8.73 -0.07
C THR A 6 4.68 -7.63 0.82
N ILE A 7 3.40 -7.72 1.14
CA ILE A 7 2.68 -6.78 2.00
C ILE A 7 2.15 -7.56 3.20
N ARG A 8 2.36 -7.01 4.40
CA ARG A 8 1.72 -7.52 5.61
C ARG A 8 0.36 -6.84 5.74
N VAL A 9 -0.66 -7.63 6.02
CA VAL A 9 -2.04 -7.17 6.20
C VAL A 9 -2.57 -7.80 7.47
N PRO A 10 -3.35 -7.08 8.29
CA PRO A 10 -4.01 -7.66 9.44
C PRO A 10 -4.89 -8.86 9.04
N ASP A 11 -4.96 -9.87 9.91
CA ASP A 11 -5.67 -11.12 9.62
C ASP A 11 -7.15 -10.90 9.29
N GLU A 12 -7.80 -9.94 9.96
CA GLU A 12 -9.19 -9.58 9.71
C GLU A 12 -9.39 -9.00 8.30
N VAL A 13 -8.45 -8.17 7.84
CA VAL A 13 -8.47 -7.60 6.49
C VAL A 13 -8.24 -8.69 5.46
N HIS A 14 -7.30 -9.58 5.71
CA HIS A 14 -7.05 -10.74 4.85
C HIS A 14 -8.27 -11.65 4.76
N ALA A 15 -8.95 -11.94 5.87
CA ALA A 15 -10.16 -12.75 5.90
C ALA A 15 -11.28 -12.15 5.04
N ARG A 16 -11.51 -10.84 5.13
CA ARG A 16 -12.51 -10.13 4.30
C ARG A 16 -12.15 -10.15 2.82
N LEU A 17 -10.87 -9.98 2.49
CA LEU A 17 -10.38 -10.09 1.11
C LEU A 17 -10.54 -11.51 0.57
N GLN A 18 -10.28 -12.51 1.41
CA GLN A 18 -10.41 -13.92 1.06
C GLN A 18 -11.88 -14.31 0.81
N GLU A 19 -12.80 -13.87 1.67
CA GLU A 19 -14.24 -14.09 1.48
C GLU A 19 -14.72 -13.46 0.17
N ARG A 20 -14.29 -12.23 -0.11
CA ARG A 20 -14.59 -11.53 -1.37
C ARG A 20 -14.04 -12.30 -2.57
N ALA A 21 -12.79 -12.76 -2.51
CA ALA A 21 -12.15 -13.55 -3.55
C ALA A 21 -12.94 -14.84 -3.84
N SER A 22 -13.36 -15.55 -2.80
CA SER A 22 -14.18 -16.76 -2.93
C SER A 22 -15.54 -16.48 -3.58
N ARG A 23 -16.22 -15.39 -3.20
CA ARG A 23 -17.51 -15.00 -3.79
C ARG A 23 -17.39 -14.61 -5.26
N GLU A 24 -16.29 -13.95 -5.63
CA GLU A 24 -16.04 -13.46 -6.98
C GLU A 24 -15.34 -14.50 -7.89
N GLY A 25 -15.03 -15.69 -7.37
CA GLY A 25 -14.26 -16.71 -8.10
C GLY A 25 -12.85 -16.22 -8.48
N SER A 26 -12.28 -15.34 -7.68
CA SER A 26 -11.02 -14.63 -7.92
C SER A 26 -9.98 -14.96 -6.84
N THR A 27 -8.82 -14.31 -6.88
CA THR A 27 -7.79 -14.42 -5.84
C THR A 27 -7.61 -13.08 -5.13
N VAL A 28 -7.14 -13.11 -3.88
CA VAL A 28 -6.81 -11.89 -3.13
C VAL A 28 -5.82 -11.03 -3.91
N THR A 29 -4.82 -11.63 -4.54
CA THR A 29 -3.85 -10.93 -5.40
C THR A 29 -4.51 -10.25 -6.60
N ALA A 30 -5.44 -10.92 -7.27
CA ALA A 30 -6.14 -10.33 -8.41
C ALA A 30 -7.00 -9.13 -7.98
N ILE A 31 -7.70 -9.23 -6.84
CA ILE A 31 -8.47 -8.12 -6.26
C ILE A 31 -7.56 -6.93 -5.94
N LEU A 32 -6.43 -7.18 -5.27
CA LEU A 32 -5.46 -6.13 -4.93
C LEU A 32 -4.84 -5.50 -6.18
N THR A 33 -4.54 -6.31 -7.20
CA THR A 33 -3.98 -5.84 -8.46
C THR A 33 -4.97 -4.96 -9.21
N GLU A 34 -6.23 -5.39 -9.34
CA GLU A 34 -7.27 -4.57 -9.98
C GLU A 34 -7.53 -3.27 -9.21
N ALA A 35 -7.55 -3.32 -7.87
CA ALA A 35 -7.72 -2.14 -7.05
C ALA A 35 -6.58 -1.14 -7.25
N ALA A 36 -5.33 -1.63 -7.30
CA ALA A 36 -4.16 -0.79 -7.58
C ALA A 36 -4.22 -0.18 -8.99
N LEU A 37 -4.64 -0.94 -10.01
CA LEU A 37 -4.77 -0.43 -11.39
C LEU A 37 -5.87 0.62 -11.55
N ARG A 38 -6.92 0.54 -10.71
CA ARG A 38 -8.03 1.51 -10.71
C ARG A 38 -7.80 2.72 -9.80
N ASP A 39 -6.70 2.77 -9.03
CA ASP A 39 -6.43 3.88 -8.11
C ASP A 39 -6.17 5.16 -8.91
N PRO A 40 -7.05 6.19 -8.81
CA PRO A 40 -6.89 7.44 -9.55
C PRO A 40 -5.60 8.18 -9.19
N ARG A 41 -4.99 7.90 -8.04
CA ARG A 41 -3.71 8.46 -7.61
C ARG A 41 -2.53 7.92 -8.43
N LEU A 42 -2.71 6.79 -9.09
CA LEU A 42 -1.68 6.12 -9.89
C LEU A 42 -1.91 6.29 -11.40
N SER A 43 -2.96 7.00 -11.83
CA SER A 43 -3.36 7.07 -13.24
C SER A 43 -2.44 7.90 -14.14
N ASP A 44 -1.66 8.82 -13.57
CA ASP A 44 -0.68 9.61 -14.30
C ASP A 44 0.44 10.13 -13.37
N PRO A 45 1.61 10.54 -13.91
CA PRO A 45 2.73 11.03 -13.10
C PRO A 45 2.41 12.24 -12.20
N ALA A 46 1.49 13.11 -12.60
CA ALA A 46 1.03 14.22 -11.77
C ALA A 46 0.09 13.73 -10.67
N SER A 47 -0.67 12.66 -10.89
CA SER A 47 -1.42 11.97 -9.82
C SER A 47 -0.50 11.36 -8.77
N LEU A 48 0.65 10.79 -9.16
CA LEU A 48 1.67 10.31 -8.22
C LEU A 48 2.25 11.47 -7.39
N ALA A 49 2.54 12.61 -8.02
CA ALA A 49 3.01 13.80 -7.31
C ALA A 49 1.94 14.34 -6.34
N ARG A 50 0.67 14.39 -6.76
CA ARG A 50 -0.46 14.78 -5.89
C ARG A 50 -0.66 13.82 -4.74
N ALA A 51 -0.55 12.51 -4.97
CA ALA A 51 -0.61 11.50 -3.93
C ALA A 51 0.52 11.66 -2.91
N ALA A 52 1.74 11.92 -3.38
CA ALA A 52 2.88 12.20 -2.50
C ALA A 52 2.69 13.48 -1.68
N VAL A 53 2.13 14.53 -2.28
CA VAL A 53 1.78 15.78 -1.57
C VAL A 53 0.67 15.53 -0.55
N TRP A 54 -0.37 14.77 -0.90
CA TRP A 54 -1.47 14.43 -0.01
C TRP A 54 -0.98 13.62 1.20
N VAL A 55 -0.16 12.58 0.99
CA VAL A 55 0.46 11.83 2.08
C VAL A 55 1.27 12.74 3.00
N ARG A 56 2.03 13.69 2.45
CA ARG A 56 2.78 14.65 3.27
C ARG A 56 1.90 15.60 4.10
N GLN A 57 0.72 15.95 3.60
CA GLN A 57 -0.20 16.87 4.30
C GLN A 57 -1.03 16.17 5.39
N HIS A 58 -1.33 14.89 5.19
CA HIS A 58 -2.17 14.11 6.10
C HIS A 58 -1.39 13.06 6.90
N ALA A 59 -0.05 13.08 6.85
CA ALA A 59 0.79 12.14 7.60
C ALA A 59 0.57 12.24 9.10
N GLU A 60 0.38 13.45 9.62
CA GLU A 60 0.15 13.70 11.05
C GLU A 60 -1.23 13.17 11.47
N GLU A 61 -2.28 13.41 10.69
CA GLU A 61 -3.62 12.86 10.93
C GLU A 61 -3.62 11.31 10.89
N PHE A 62 -2.82 10.72 10.01
CA PHE A 62 -2.65 9.27 9.95
C PHE A 62 -1.90 8.73 11.17
N ALA A 63 -0.81 9.39 11.60
CA ALA A 63 -0.06 9.02 12.80
C ALA A 63 -0.92 9.16 14.08
N GLU A 64 -1.81 10.15 14.13
CA GLU A 64 -2.75 10.33 15.24
C GLU A 64 -3.84 9.24 15.27
N ALA A 65 -4.36 8.85 14.10
CA ALA A 65 -5.37 7.80 13.99
C ALA A 65 -4.81 6.37 14.15
N PHE A 66 -3.54 6.17 13.82
CA PHE A 66 -2.85 4.89 13.85
C PHE A 66 -1.46 5.01 14.51
N PRO A 67 -1.41 5.29 15.83
CA PRO A 67 -0.16 5.57 16.54
C PRO A 67 0.82 4.39 16.54
N ASP A 68 0.31 3.16 16.36
CA ASP A 68 1.13 1.94 16.30
C ASP A 68 1.60 1.58 14.87
N GLU A 69 1.09 2.26 13.85
CA GLU A 69 1.38 2.01 12.43
C GLU A 69 2.03 3.23 11.76
N GLU A 70 2.95 3.90 12.46
CA GLU A 70 3.69 5.01 11.89
C GLU A 70 4.37 4.53 10.59
N PRO A 71 4.08 5.13 9.42
CA PRO A 71 4.68 4.70 8.18
C PRO A 71 6.17 4.98 8.29
N ALA A 72 6.96 3.91 8.49
CA ALA A 72 8.40 4.01 8.65
C ALA A 72 8.95 4.87 7.52
N VAL A 73 9.31 6.11 7.85
CA VAL A 73 10.05 6.99 6.96
C VAL A 73 11.37 6.28 6.77
N THR A 74 11.45 5.45 5.74
CA THR A 74 12.68 4.75 5.41
C THR A 74 13.64 5.87 5.04
N PRO A 75 14.71 6.12 5.83
CA PRO A 75 15.71 7.06 5.39
C PRO A 75 16.23 6.52 4.07
N ARG A 76 16.15 7.34 3.02
CA ARG A 76 16.76 7.05 1.74
C ARG A 76 18.27 6.92 1.97
N GLY A 77 18.75 5.69 2.16
CA GLY A 77 20.18 5.35 2.14
C GLY A 77 20.82 4.75 3.39
N ALA A 78 20.19 3.80 4.10
CA ALA A 78 20.89 2.99 5.11
C ALA A 78 20.78 1.50 4.75
N GLY A 79 21.69 1.03 3.91
CA GLY A 79 21.71 -0.37 3.45
C GLY A 79 22.66 -0.64 2.30
N ALA A 80 23.73 0.15 2.16
CA ALA A 80 24.92 -0.25 1.43
C ALA A 80 26.09 -0.06 2.41
N ASP A 81 26.94 -1.08 2.49
CA ASP A 81 28.14 -1.20 3.33
C ASP A 81 27.92 -1.63 4.80
N ALA A 82 27.86 -2.94 4.98
CA ALA A 82 28.63 -3.64 6.01
C ALA A 82 28.82 -5.10 5.55
N ALA A 83 29.89 -5.34 4.80
CA ALA A 83 30.53 -6.65 4.62
C ALA A 83 31.79 -6.68 5.47
#